data_AF-A0A0U3GNP2-F1
#
_entry.id   AF-A0A0U3GNP2-F1
#
_cell.length_a   1.000
_cell.length_b   1.000
_cell.length_c   1.000
_cell.angle_alpha   90.00
_cell.angle_beta   90.00
_cell.angle_gamma   90.00
#
_symmetry.space_group_name_H-M   'P 1'
#
loop_
_entity.id
_entity.type
_entity.pdbx_description
1 polymer ?
#
loop_
_entity_poly.entity_id
_entity_poly.type
_entity_poly.pdbx_seq_one_letter_code
_entity_poly.pdbx_strand_id
1 'polypeptide(L)'
;MSVEINNNGITIKIPGLSYNVMIKRDDITRIEETTAPDEICNLLRTKGVIFAGTTIDGKVTYYNLRKGGKCLEVTLKDGRKVYIGT
;
A
#
# COMPACT_ATOMS: atom_id res chain seq x y z
N MET A 1 -6.23 0.95 10.33
CA MET A 1 -6.32 1.37 8.92
C MET A 1 -7.30 0.45 8.24
N SER A 2 -8.14 0.95 7.34
CA SER A 2 -9.02 0.11 6.52
C SER A 2 -8.83 0.40 5.05
N VAL A 3 -9.05 -0.61 4.21
CA VAL A 3 -8.88 -0.55 2.77
C VAL A 3 -10.22 -0.90 2.14
N GLU A 4 -10.73 -0.01 1.31
CA GLU A 4 -11.97 -0.21 0.55
C GLU A 4 -11.62 -0.27 -0.93
N ILE A 5 -12.00 -1.36 -1.59
CA ILE A 5 -11.77 -1.58 -3.02
C ILE A 5 -13.14 -1.65 -3.68
N ASN A 6 -13.38 -0.76 -4.64
CA ASN A 6 -14.65 -0.67 -5.37
C ASN A 6 -14.41 -0.22 -6.82
N ASN A 7 -15.49 0.01 -7.56
CA ASN A 7 -15.43 0.42 -8.96
C ASN A 7 -14.72 1.77 -9.18
N ASN A 8 -14.69 2.65 -8.19
CA ASN A 8 -14.01 3.94 -8.27
C ASN A 8 -12.51 3.82 -8.02
N GLY A 9 -12.06 2.72 -7.40
CA GLY A 9 -10.64 2.43 -7.16
C GLY A 9 -10.39 1.91 -5.75
N ILE A 10 -9.26 2.31 -5.16
CA ILE A 10 -8.83 1.90 -3.83
C ILE A 10 -8.83 3.13 -2.91
N THR A 11 -9.51 3.02 -1.78
CA THR A 11 -9.51 4.04 -0.72
C THR A 11 -8.86 3.46 0.53
N ILE A 12 -7.82 4.11 1.02
CA ILE A 12 -7.11 3.74 2.24
C ILE A 12 -7.45 4.76 3.33
N LYS A 13 -8.14 4.32 4.37
CA LYS A 13 -8.55 5.15 5.52
C LYS A 13 -7.52 5.02 6.63
N ILE A 14 -6.83 6.11 6.92
CA ILE A 14 -5.76 6.17 7.92
C ILE A 14 -6.34 6.70 9.23
N PRO A 15 -6.38 5.91 10.32
CA PRO A 15 -6.94 6.36 11.59
C PRO A 15 -6.16 7.57 12.12
N GLY A 16 -6.88 8.57 12.62
CA GLY A 16 -6.28 9.79 13.16
C GLY A 16 -5.91 10.84 12.12
N LEU A 17 -6.06 10.57 10.82
CA LEU A 17 -5.95 11.58 9.77
C LEU A 17 -7.34 11.97 9.27
N SER A 18 -7.50 13.25 8.93
CA SER A 18 -8.75 13.80 8.36
C SER A 18 -8.89 13.53 6.86
N TYR A 19 -7.89 12.90 6.22
CA TYR A 19 -7.88 12.61 4.80
C TYR A 19 -7.66 11.11 4.55
N ASN A 20 -8.17 10.65 3.41
CA ASN A 20 -7.98 9.30 2.91
C ASN A 20 -7.05 9.33 1.69
N VAL A 21 -6.30 8.26 1.48
CA VAL A 21 -5.55 8.07 0.24
C VAL A 21 -6.46 7.41 -0.76
N MET A 22 -6.67 8.04 -1.92
CA MET A 22 -7.50 7.51 -2.99
C MET A 22 -6.66 7.26 -4.24
N ILE A 23 -6.69 6.02 -4.73
CA ILE A 23 -6.10 5.61 -6.00
C ILE A 23 -7.26 5.33 -6.95
N LYS A 24 -7.40 6.13 -8.01
CA LYS A 24 -8.51 5.98 -8.96
C LYS A 24 -8.36 4.69 -9.75
N ARG A 25 -9.47 4.03 -10.07
CA ARG A 25 -9.47 2.79 -10.86
C ARG A 25 -8.78 2.96 -12.20
N ASP A 26 -8.97 4.12 -12.83
CA ASP A 26 -8.38 4.47 -14.12
C ASP A 26 -6.85 4.55 -14.10
N ASP A 27 -6.24 4.75 -12.93
CA ASP A 27 -4.79 4.81 -12.78
C ASP A 27 -4.18 3.41 -12.51
N ILE A 28 -5.02 2.40 -12.25
CA ILE A 28 -4.59 1.06 -11.84
C ILE A 28 -4.54 0.11 -13.03
N THR A 29 -3.34 -0.41 -13.30
CA THR A 29 -3.10 -1.45 -14.31
C THR A 29 -3.40 -2.85 -13.75
N ARG A 30 -2.91 -3.14 -12.55
CA ARG A 30 -2.98 -4.49 -11.94
C ARG A 30 -3.12 -4.39 -10.44
N ILE A 31 -3.88 -5.33 -9.86
CA ILE A 31 -3.96 -5.59 -8.42
C ILE A 31 -3.71 -7.07 -8.23
N GLU A 32 -2.79 -7.43 -7.34
CA GLU A 32 -2.53 -8.82 -7.00
C GLU A 32 -2.21 -9.01 -5.52
N GLU A 33 -2.52 -10.17 -4.98
CA GLU A 33 -2.11 -10.54 -3.63
C GLU A 33 -0.67 -11.09 -3.65
N THR A 34 0.19 -10.51 -2.82
CA THR A 34 1.59 -10.93 -2.68
C THR A 34 2.01 -10.90 -1.20
N THR A 35 3.23 -11.35 -0.93
CA THR A 35 3.85 -11.19 0.39
C THR A 35 4.58 -9.86 0.45
N ALA A 36 4.53 -9.17 1.60
CA ALA A 36 5.25 -7.93 1.80
C ALA A 36 6.76 -8.09 1.46
N PRO A 37 7.36 -7.17 0.67
CA PRO A 37 8.76 -7.30 0.24
C PRO A 37 9.74 -7.43 1.41
N ASP A 38 10.76 -8.28 1.27
CA ASP A 38 11.73 -8.54 2.35
C ASP A 38 12.51 -7.28 2.76
N GLU A 39 12.80 -6.41 1.80
CA GLU A 39 13.50 -5.14 2.00
C GLU A 39 12.78 -4.25 3.03
N ILE A 40 11.47 -4.05 2.86
CA ILE A 40 10.68 -3.27 3.81
C ILE A 40 10.45 -4.06 5.11
N CYS A 41 10.30 -5.38 5.04
CA CYS A 41 10.18 -6.24 6.22
C CYS A 41 11.41 -6.20 7.14
N ASN A 42 12.60 -5.94 6.61
CA ASN A 42 13.82 -5.77 7.38
C ASN A 42 13.89 -4.41 8.09
N LEU A 43 13.22 -3.39 7.55
CA LEU A 43 13.03 -2.08 8.18
C LEU A 43 11.97 -2.12 9.29
N LEU A 44 10.93 -2.92 9.13
CA LEU A 44 9.84 -3.08 10.10
C LEU A 44 10.28 -3.95 11.29
N ARG A 45 11.04 -3.36 12.22
CA ARG A 45 11.62 -4.05 13.39
C ARG A 45 10.61 -4.42 14.50
N THR A 46 9.40 -3.88 14.50
CA THR A 46 8.45 -4.00 15.62
C THR A 46 7.13 -4.67 15.24
N LYS A 47 6.52 -5.38 16.19
CA LYS A 47 5.15 -5.89 16.09
C LYS A 47 4.17 -4.71 16.10
N GLY A 48 3.71 -4.31 14.91
CA GLY A 48 2.55 -3.41 14.75
C GLY A 48 2.86 -2.10 14.04
N VAL A 49 3.13 -2.13 12.73
CA VAL A 49 3.46 -0.90 12.00
C VAL A 49 2.45 -0.60 10.89
N ILE A 50 1.85 0.58 11.02
CA ILE A 50 1.29 1.33 9.89
C ILE A 50 2.43 2.17 9.32
N PHE A 51 3.09 1.68 8.28
CA PHE A 51 4.03 2.49 7.51
C PHE A 51 3.23 3.19 6.41
N ALA A 52 3.39 4.50 6.27
CA ALA A 52 2.95 5.28 5.11
C ALA A 52 4.20 6.02 4.61
N GLY A 53 4.87 5.45 3.63
CA GLY A 53 6.13 6.00 3.13
C GLY A 53 6.42 5.59 1.71
N THR A 54 7.30 6.34 1.06
CA THR A 54 7.67 6.14 -0.33
C THR A 54 9.19 6.01 -0.47
N THR A 55 9.65 5.29 -1.49
CA THR A 55 11.06 5.27 -1.87
C THR A 55 11.52 6.68 -2.25
N ILE A 56 12.83 6.94 -2.15
CA ILE A 56 13.40 8.26 -2.47
C ILE A 56 13.08 8.67 -3.91
N ASP A 57 13.00 7.72 -4.84
CA ASP A 57 12.62 7.95 -6.23
C ASP A 57 11.10 8.04 -6.47
N GLY A 58 10.28 7.93 -5.42
CA GLY A 58 8.82 8.03 -5.48
C GLY A 58 8.12 6.87 -6.18
N LYS A 59 8.85 5.81 -6.57
CA LYS A 59 8.30 4.71 -7.38
C LYS A 59 7.49 3.72 -6.58
N VAL A 60 7.83 3.52 -5.31
CA VAL A 60 7.14 2.55 -4.46
C VAL A 60 6.57 3.24 -3.24
N THR A 61 5.34 2.92 -2.90
CA THR A 61 4.66 3.41 -1.69
C THR A 61 4.14 2.23 -0.89
N TYR A 62 4.25 2.31 0.43
CA TYR A 62 3.80 1.23 1.33
C TYR A 62 2.79 1.76 2.33
N TYR A 63 1.71 1.00 2.55
CA TYR A 63 0.65 1.25 3.52
C TYR A 63 0.43 0.03 4.41
N ASN A 64 0.64 0.17 5.72
CA ASN A 64 0.25 -0.82 6.75
C ASN A 64 0.72 -2.26 6.51
N LEU A 65 1.99 -2.42 6.12
CA LEU A 65 2.58 -3.73 5.91
C LEU A 65 2.96 -4.42 7.22
N ARG A 66 2.76 -5.75 7.25
CA ARG A 66 3.25 -6.63 8.31
C ARG A 66 4.36 -7.50 7.75
N LYS A 67 5.42 -7.70 8.55
CA LYS A 67 6.54 -8.57 8.18
C LYS A 67 6.05 -9.98 7.83
N GLY A 68 6.36 -10.43 6.61
CA GLY A 68 5.93 -11.74 6.09
C GLY A 68 4.41 -11.90 5.90
N GLY A 69 3.64 -10.82 6.07
CA GLY A 69 2.20 -10.82 5.86
C GLY A 69 1.82 -10.71 4.38
N LYS A 70 0.60 -11.14 4.07
CA LYS A 70 -0.03 -10.89 2.77
C LYS A 70 -0.39 -9.41 2.63
N CYS A 71 -0.29 -8.91 1.41
CA CYS A 71 -0.64 -7.55 1.04
C CYS A 71 -1.07 -7.49 -0.43
N LEU A 72 -1.68 -6.39 -0.82
CA LEU A 72 -2.01 -6.10 -2.20
C LEU A 72 -0.88 -5.31 -2.85
N GLU A 73 -0.36 -5.79 -3.97
CA GLU A 73 0.48 -5.02 -4.88
C GLU A 73 -0.40 -4.38 -5.96
N VAL A 74 -0.39 -3.06 -6.00
CA VAL A 74 -1.12 -2.25 -6.97
C VAL A 74 -0.12 -1.62 -7.91
N THR A 75 -0.15 -2.01 -9.18
CA THR A 75 0.68 -1.39 -10.22
C THR A 75 -0.12 -0.31 -10.92
N LEU A 76 0.42 0.91 -10.93
CA LEU A 76 -0.17 2.07 -11.59
C LEU A 76 0.29 2.18 -13.05
N LYS A 77 -0.46 2.92 -13.87
CA LYS A 77 -0.15 3.16 -15.30
C LYS A 77 1.19 3.85 -15.53
N ASP A 78 1.64 4.67 -14.58
CA ASP A 78 2.93 5.37 -14.63
C ASP A 78 4.10 4.52 -14.12
N GLY A 79 3.88 3.23 -13.85
CA GLY A 79 4.89 2.29 -13.40
C GLY A 79 5.16 2.32 -11.90
N ARG A 80 4.51 3.21 -11.14
CA ARG A 80 4.59 3.19 -9.67
C ARG A 80 3.90 1.95 -9.10
N LYS A 81 4.38 1.51 -7.94
CA LYS A 81 3.82 0.40 -7.18
C LYS A 81 3.35 0.86 -5.81
N VAL A 82 2.19 0.39 -5.40
CA VAL A 82 1.64 0.63 -4.06
C VAL A 82 1.38 -0.71 -3.38
N TYR A 83 2.00 -0.92 -2.24
CA TYR A 83 1.79 -2.10 -1.40
C TYR A 83 0.88 -1.76 -0.23
N ILE A 84 -0.21 -2.49 -0.08
CA ILE A 84 -1.25 -2.20 0.91
C ILE A 84 -1.51 -3.47 1.74
N GLY A 85 -1.16 -3.43 3.02
CA GLY A 85 -1.46 -4.52 3.93
C GLY A 85 -2.95 -4.57 4.27
N THR A 86 -3.54 -5.75 4.10
CA THR A 86 -4.93 -6.09 4.41
C THR A 86 -5.07 -6.66 5.81
#